data_AF-A0A950LYB7-F1
#
_entry.id   AF-A0A950LYB7-F1
#
_cell.length_a   1.000
_cell.length_b   1.000
_cell.length_c   1.000
_cell.angle_alpha   90.00
_cell.angle_beta   90.00
_cell.angle_gamma   90.00
#
_symmetry.space_group_name_H-M   'P 1'
#
loop_
_entity.id
_entity.type
_entity.pdbx_description
1 polymer ?
#
loop_
_entity_poly.entity_id
_entity_poly.type
_entity_poly.pdbx_seq_one_letter_code
_entity_poly.pdbx_strand_id
1 'polypeptide(L)'
;MMADVINVDYGGSIPNNVNLASDRQVLRALETWHPGYLDWWQDMGPEGFQEKLVYLRTAVSVDPRGWAKFDYVRMPDYRWGILLAAQEDGRKVNFGAHLGEPAWQEVPGEYRAMLRRLVVIQGDTEPASVEQQRHLGKTAPSLYDMRNLFQVNVEEGRHLWAMVYLLQKY
;
A
#
# COMPACT_ATOMS: atom_id res chain seq x y z
N MET A 1 2.93 18.44 -22.67
CA MET A 1 2.21 18.64 -21.40
C MET A 1 3.10 18.13 -20.30
N MET A 2 3.48 18.99 -19.35
CA MET A 2 4.23 18.54 -18.17
C MET A 2 3.28 17.66 -17.37
N ALA A 3 3.62 16.40 -17.13
CA ALA A 3 2.89 15.59 -16.18
C ALA A 3 2.93 16.33 -14.84
N ASP A 4 1.78 16.71 -14.31
CA ASP A 4 1.70 17.28 -12.97
C ASP A 4 2.43 16.34 -12.03
N VAL A 5 3.47 16.85 -11.37
CA VAL A 5 4.21 16.07 -10.38
C VAL A 5 3.24 15.80 -9.25
N ILE A 6 2.74 14.57 -9.19
CA ILE A 6 1.86 14.13 -8.12
C ILE A 6 2.73 14.04 -6.85
N ASN A 7 2.71 15.12 -6.08
CA ASN A 7 3.41 15.21 -4.81
C ASN A 7 2.69 14.32 -3.78
N VAL A 8 3.48 13.49 -3.08
CA VAL A 8 3.01 12.70 -1.95
C VAL A 8 3.01 13.59 -0.72
N ASP A 9 1.86 13.67 -0.04
CA ASP A 9 1.74 14.34 1.25
C ASP A 9 2.41 13.49 2.33
N TYR A 10 3.30 14.12 3.09
CA TYR A 10 4.05 13.55 4.20
C TYR A 10 3.66 14.15 5.57
N GLY A 11 2.73 15.10 5.60
CA GLY A 11 2.35 15.82 6.82
C GLY A 11 1.58 14.98 7.83
N GLY A 12 0.88 13.93 7.38
CA GLY A 12 0.12 12.99 8.22
C GLY A 12 0.91 11.76 8.66
N SER A 13 0.23 10.83 9.34
CA SER A 13 0.79 9.51 9.68
C SER A 13 0.86 8.56 8.48
N ILE A 14 0.01 8.77 7.48
CA ILE A 14 -0.16 7.94 6.28
C ILE A 14 0.26 8.74 5.04
N PRO A 15 1.46 8.54 4.48
CA PRO A 15 1.87 9.23 3.27
C PRO A 15 0.95 8.89 2.11
N ASN A 16 0.53 9.86 1.31
CA ASN A 16 -0.41 9.57 0.23
C ASN A 16 -0.42 10.61 -0.89
N ASN A 17 -0.94 10.23 -2.06
CA ASN A 17 -1.20 11.16 -3.17
C ASN A 17 -2.68 11.26 -3.57
N VAL A 18 -3.57 10.90 -2.65
CA VAL A 18 -5.03 10.86 -2.89
C VAL A 18 -5.77 11.96 -2.13
N ASN A 19 -5.05 12.97 -1.65
CA ASN A 19 -5.56 14.08 -0.84
C ASN A 19 -6.37 13.61 0.38
N LEU A 20 -5.82 12.62 1.11
CA LEU A 20 -6.51 11.98 2.22
C LEU A 20 -6.93 12.98 3.32
N ALA A 21 -6.16 14.06 3.53
CA ALA A 21 -6.46 15.11 4.49
C ALA A 21 -7.80 15.83 4.23
N SER A 22 -8.26 15.84 2.97
CA SER A 22 -9.54 16.44 2.59
C SER A 22 -10.72 15.49 2.77
N ASP A 23 -10.48 14.17 2.79
CA ASP A 23 -11.49 13.14 3.04
C ASP A 23 -11.43 12.66 4.50
N ARG A 24 -12.02 13.46 5.40
CA ARG A 24 -11.98 13.21 6.86
C ARG A 24 -12.61 11.88 7.26
N GLN A 25 -13.58 11.38 6.49
CA GLN A 25 -14.23 10.10 6.80
C GLN A 25 -13.28 8.94 6.56
N VAL A 26 -12.65 8.90 5.37
CA VAL A 26 -11.70 7.83 5.01
C VAL A 26 -10.44 7.93 5.87
N LEU A 27 -9.92 9.15 6.09
CA LEU A 27 -8.77 9.35 6.97
C LEU A 27 -9.01 8.76 8.36
N ARG A 28 -10.14 9.10 9.00
CA ARG A 28 -10.47 8.59 10.33
C ARG A 28 -10.65 7.07 10.36
N ALA A 29 -11.24 6.49 9.31
CA ALA A 29 -11.39 5.05 9.22
C ALA A 29 -10.03 4.33 9.14
N LEU A 30 -9.10 4.86 8.34
CA LEU A 30 -7.74 4.32 8.23
C LEU A 30 -6.93 4.51 9.51
N GLU A 31 -7.03 5.67 10.16
CA GLU A 31 -6.38 5.92 11.45
C GLU A 31 -6.93 5.00 12.56
N THR A 32 -8.20 4.62 12.48
CA THR A 32 -8.80 3.64 13.40
C THR A 32 -8.31 2.21 13.12
N TRP A 33 -8.04 1.88 11.85
CA TRP A 33 -7.54 0.57 11.44
C TRP A 33 -6.04 0.40 11.71
N HIS A 34 -5.26 1.47 11.58
CA HIS A 34 -3.79 1.45 11.67
C HIS A 34 -3.23 0.77 12.94
N PRO A 35 -3.72 1.02 14.16
CA PRO A 35 -3.23 0.31 15.34
C PRO A 35 -3.36 -1.22 15.23
N GLY A 36 -4.50 -1.72 14.74
CA GLY A 36 -4.68 -3.17 14.54
C GLY A 36 -3.77 -3.76 13.47
N TYR A 37 -3.42 -2.98 12.44
CA TYR A 37 -2.39 -3.35 11.48
C TYR A 37 -1.00 -3.46 12.13
N LEU A 38 -0.65 -2.53 13.02
CA LEU A 38 0.63 -2.57 13.74
C LEU A 38 0.69 -3.74 14.73
N ASP A 39 -0.41 -4.06 15.40
CA ASP A 39 -0.52 -5.25 16.26
C ASP A 39 -0.28 -6.52 15.43
N TRP A 40 -0.97 -6.67 14.29
CA TRP A 40 -0.73 -7.77 13.36
C TRP A 40 0.73 -7.81 12.88
N TRP A 41 1.32 -6.67 12.53
CA TRP A 41 2.72 -6.62 12.06
C TRP A 41 3.70 -7.06 13.15
N GLN A 42 3.46 -6.68 14.40
CA GLN A 42 4.27 -7.12 15.55
C GLN A 42 4.18 -8.63 15.74
N ASP A 43 2.97 -9.18 15.65
CA ASP A 43 2.69 -10.59 15.89
C ASP A 43 3.11 -11.51 14.73
N MET A 44 2.91 -11.06 13.49
CA MET A 44 3.01 -11.89 12.29
C MET A 44 4.08 -11.46 11.29
N GLY A 45 4.68 -10.28 11.47
CA GLY A 45 5.82 -9.82 10.69
C GLY A 45 7.13 -10.57 11.00
N PRO A 46 8.27 -10.11 10.44
CA PRO A 46 9.55 -10.80 10.57
C PRO A 46 10.00 -11.03 12.03
N GLU A 47 10.03 -12.29 12.44
CA GLU A 47 10.13 -12.67 13.85
C GLU A 47 11.52 -12.37 14.43
N GLY A 48 11.56 -11.57 15.50
CA GLY A 48 12.81 -11.17 16.16
C GLY A 48 13.52 -9.97 15.54
N PHE A 49 12.91 -9.32 14.53
CA PHE A 49 13.52 -8.21 13.80
C PHE A 49 12.81 -6.85 13.96
N GLN A 50 11.75 -6.78 14.77
CA GLN A 50 10.94 -5.56 14.93
C GLN A 50 11.77 -4.33 15.37
N GLU A 51 12.73 -4.52 16.27
CA GLU A 51 13.61 -3.45 16.78
C GLU A 51 14.87 -3.21 15.95
N LYS A 52 15.07 -3.95 14.85
CA LYS A 52 16.29 -3.83 14.03
C LYS A 52 16.16 -2.69 13.05
N LEU A 53 17.22 -1.89 12.93
CA LEU A 53 17.35 -0.93 11.84
C LEU A 53 17.67 -1.68 10.54
N VAL A 54 16.79 -1.56 9.56
CA VAL A 54 16.92 -2.18 8.24
C VAL A 54 17.02 -1.09 7.19
N TYR A 55 17.95 -1.22 6.25
CA TYR A 55 18.12 -0.28 5.14
C TYR A 55 17.05 -0.53 4.07
N LEU A 56 15.94 0.20 4.14
CA LEU A 56 14.75 -0.02 3.33
C LEU A 56 14.47 1.15 2.39
N ARG A 57 13.86 0.82 1.26
CA ARG A 57 13.29 1.76 0.30
C ARG A 57 11.86 2.09 0.74
N THR A 58 11.55 3.38 0.84
CA THR A 58 10.19 3.91 1.05
C THR A 58 9.78 4.74 -0.16
N ALA A 59 8.56 4.54 -0.66
CA ALA A 59 8.05 5.26 -1.81
C ALA A 59 7.62 6.70 -1.41
N VAL A 60 8.30 7.71 -1.97
CA VAL A 60 8.10 9.14 -1.71
C VAL A 60 7.48 9.93 -2.85
N SER A 61 7.36 9.32 -4.03
CA SER A 61 6.70 9.92 -5.19
C SER A 61 6.21 8.82 -6.12
N VAL A 62 5.39 9.19 -7.11
CA VAL A 62 5.04 8.35 -8.26
C VAL A 62 5.75 8.79 -9.55
N ASP A 63 6.64 9.81 -9.49
CA ASP A 63 7.49 10.21 -10.63
C ASP A 63 8.58 9.14 -10.90
N PRO A 64 8.70 8.63 -12.14
CA PRO A 64 9.74 7.68 -12.54
C PRO A 64 11.18 8.10 -12.20
N ARG A 65 11.45 9.40 -12.05
CA ARG A 65 12.79 9.97 -11.83
C ARG A 65 13.20 10.08 -10.36
N GLY A 66 12.29 9.87 -9.40
CA GLY A 66 12.56 10.16 -7.99
C GLY A 66 11.53 9.60 -7.01
N TRP A 67 11.12 8.35 -7.20
CA TRP A 67 10.01 7.75 -6.45
C TRP A 67 10.37 7.21 -5.07
N ALA A 68 11.67 7.08 -4.73
CA ALA A 68 12.12 6.28 -3.59
C ALA A 68 13.19 6.97 -2.75
N LYS A 69 13.04 6.92 -1.43
CA LYS A 69 14.10 7.23 -0.45
C LYS A 69 14.59 5.94 0.19
N PHE A 70 15.90 5.80 0.34
CA PHE A 70 16.51 4.71 1.10
C PHE A 70 17.04 5.24 2.42
N ASP A 71 16.71 4.57 3.52
CA ASP A 71 17.19 4.93 4.85
C ASP A 71 17.13 3.73 5.80
N TYR A 72 17.79 3.84 6.96
CA TYR A 72 17.64 2.89 8.03
C TYR A 72 16.37 3.18 8.83
N VAL A 73 15.50 2.18 8.96
CA VAL A 73 14.23 2.30 9.70
C VAL A 73 13.95 0.99 10.44
N ARG A 74 13.29 1.09 11.61
CA ARG A 74 12.66 -0.09 12.22
C ARG A 74 11.40 -0.40 11.43
N MET A 75 11.15 -1.65 11.09
CA MET A 75 10.01 -1.99 10.24
C MET A 75 8.65 -1.52 10.78
N PRO A 76 8.35 -1.56 12.09
CA PRO A 76 7.14 -0.96 12.65
C PRO A 76 7.00 0.55 12.42
N ASP A 77 8.11 1.28 12.23
CA ASP A 77 8.14 2.70 11.92
C ASP A 77 8.09 2.97 10.40
N TYR A 78 7.99 1.93 9.57
CA TYR A 78 7.91 2.08 8.13
C TYR A 78 6.67 2.90 7.76
N ARG A 79 6.84 3.81 6.81
CA ARG A 79 5.81 4.76 6.41
C ARG A 79 4.96 4.15 5.30
N TRP A 80 4.05 3.25 5.67
CA TRP A 80 3.09 2.65 4.74
C TRP A 80 2.15 3.70 4.17
N GLY A 81 2.25 3.93 2.86
CA GLY A 81 1.51 4.98 2.16
C GLY A 81 0.56 4.47 1.09
N ILE A 82 -0.40 5.33 0.73
CA ILE A 82 -1.43 5.09 -0.30
C ILE A 82 -1.06 5.88 -1.55
N LEU A 83 -0.61 5.16 -2.58
CA LEU A 83 -0.12 5.74 -3.82
C LEU A 83 -0.90 5.18 -5.00
N LEU A 84 -1.65 6.05 -5.69
CA LEU A 84 -2.31 5.73 -6.94
C LEU A 84 -1.54 6.31 -8.13
N ALA A 85 -1.68 5.67 -9.29
CA ALA A 85 -1.18 6.23 -10.54
C ALA A 85 -1.92 7.55 -10.87
N ALA A 86 -1.31 8.36 -11.73
CA ALA A 86 -1.93 9.58 -12.22
C ALA A 86 -3.27 9.29 -12.89
N GLN A 87 -4.27 10.12 -12.59
CA GLN A 87 -5.54 10.04 -13.27
C GLN A 87 -5.35 10.47 -14.73
N GLU A 88 -5.95 9.69 -15.64
CA GLU A 88 -5.97 10.00 -17.07
C GLU A 88 -7.32 10.64 -17.42
N ASP A 89 -7.27 11.88 -17.88
CA ASP A 89 -8.48 12.61 -18.29
C ASP A 89 -9.18 11.91 -19.46
N GLY A 90 -10.50 11.73 -19.32
CA GLY A 90 -11.32 11.09 -20.35
C GLY A 90 -11.03 9.60 -20.56
N ARG A 91 -10.38 8.92 -19.59
CA ARG A 91 -10.15 7.47 -19.64
C ARG A 91 -11.46 6.71 -19.86
N LYS A 92 -11.41 5.76 -20.80
CA LYS A 92 -12.54 4.91 -21.17
C LYS A 92 -12.29 3.46 -20.78
N VAL A 93 -13.36 2.73 -20.51
CA VAL A 93 -13.31 1.27 -20.37
C VAL A 93 -12.88 0.66 -21.70
N ASN A 94 -11.93 -0.28 -21.66
CA ASN A 94 -11.24 -0.81 -22.84
C ASN A 94 -11.63 -2.26 -23.19
N PHE A 95 -12.65 -2.85 -22.56
CA PHE A 95 -13.15 -4.19 -22.87
C PHE A 95 -14.59 -4.42 -22.36
N GLY A 96 -15.20 -5.53 -22.77
CA GLY A 96 -16.46 -6.03 -22.21
C GLY A 96 -17.69 -5.21 -22.61
N ALA A 97 -18.77 -5.34 -21.82
CA ALA A 97 -20.07 -4.73 -22.12
C ALA A 97 -20.05 -3.19 -22.09
N HIS A 98 -19.17 -2.60 -21.29
CA HIS A 98 -19.03 -1.15 -21.11
C HIS A 98 -17.95 -0.52 -22.01
N LEU A 99 -17.45 -1.25 -23.03
CA LEU A 99 -16.38 -0.77 -23.90
C LEU A 99 -16.69 0.62 -24.49
N GLY A 100 -15.79 1.57 -24.28
CA GLY A 100 -15.91 2.94 -24.78
C GLY A 100 -16.67 3.91 -23.87
N GLU A 101 -17.30 3.41 -22.80
CA GLU A 101 -17.90 4.25 -21.75
C GLU A 101 -16.81 4.90 -20.86
N PRO A 102 -17.10 6.02 -20.18
CA PRO A 102 -16.18 6.61 -19.21
C PRO A 102 -15.81 5.62 -18.09
N ALA A 103 -14.53 5.57 -17.72
CA ALA A 103 -14.07 4.74 -16.60
C ALA A 103 -14.66 5.23 -15.27
N TRP A 104 -15.16 4.29 -14.47
CA TRP A 104 -15.86 4.61 -13.23
C TRP A 104 -14.94 5.22 -12.17
N GLN A 105 -15.40 6.28 -11.52
CA GLN A 105 -14.77 6.86 -10.33
C GLN A 105 -15.47 6.43 -9.03
N GLU A 106 -16.64 5.81 -9.16
CA GLU A 106 -17.46 5.26 -8.08
C GLU A 106 -17.98 3.89 -8.51
N VAL A 107 -18.12 2.96 -7.56
CA VAL A 107 -18.52 1.59 -7.88
C VAL A 107 -20.02 1.51 -8.19
N PRO A 108 -20.43 1.05 -9.39
CA PRO A 108 -21.84 0.84 -9.70
C PRO A 108 -22.46 -0.18 -8.74
N GLY A 109 -23.69 0.10 -8.29
CA GLY A 109 -24.35 -0.71 -7.26
C GLY A 109 -24.47 -2.19 -7.63
N GLU A 110 -24.74 -2.49 -8.90
CA GLU A 110 -24.85 -3.86 -9.41
C GLU A 110 -23.54 -4.66 -9.33
N TYR A 111 -22.39 -3.99 -9.34
CA TYR A 111 -21.07 -4.62 -9.30
C TYR A 111 -20.41 -4.55 -7.92
N ARG A 112 -20.98 -3.83 -6.94
CA ARG A 112 -20.36 -3.57 -5.63
C ARG A 112 -19.94 -4.86 -4.91
N ALA A 113 -20.81 -5.86 -4.83
CA ALA A 113 -20.48 -7.12 -4.15
C ALA A 113 -19.34 -7.87 -4.85
N MET A 114 -19.34 -7.87 -6.19
CA MET A 114 -18.32 -8.55 -6.99
C MET A 114 -16.95 -7.86 -6.88
N LEU A 115 -16.91 -6.53 -7.07
CA LEU A 115 -15.67 -5.76 -6.98
C LEU A 115 -15.08 -5.79 -5.58
N ARG A 116 -15.92 -5.68 -4.54
CA ARG A 116 -15.47 -5.87 -3.15
C ARG A 116 -14.82 -7.23 -2.94
N ARG A 117 -15.43 -8.31 -3.46
CA ARG A 117 -14.85 -9.66 -3.37
C ARG A 117 -13.48 -9.74 -4.06
N LEU A 118 -13.32 -9.13 -5.23
CA LEU A 118 -12.03 -9.12 -5.94
C LEU A 118 -10.94 -8.36 -5.17
N VAL A 119 -11.28 -7.18 -4.63
CA VAL A 119 -10.36 -6.39 -3.81
C VAL A 119 -9.96 -7.14 -2.54
N VAL A 120 -10.91 -7.80 -1.87
CA VAL A 120 -10.62 -8.60 -0.68
C VAL A 120 -9.73 -9.80 -1.01
N ILE A 121 -10.01 -10.54 -2.08
CA ILE A 121 -9.22 -11.73 -2.46
C ILE A 121 -7.78 -11.33 -2.81
N GLN A 122 -7.59 -10.22 -3.54
CA GLN A 122 -6.24 -9.69 -3.79
C GLN A 122 -5.59 -9.24 -2.49
N GLY A 123 -6.31 -8.52 -1.64
CA GLY A 123 -5.78 -8.02 -0.36
C GLY A 123 -5.41 -9.12 0.63
N ASP A 124 -6.04 -10.29 0.55
CA ASP A 124 -5.80 -11.43 1.45
C ASP A 124 -4.42 -12.10 1.22
N THR A 125 -3.91 -12.05 -0.02
CA THR A 125 -2.60 -12.66 -0.33
C THR A 125 -1.44 -11.88 0.25
N GLU A 126 -1.62 -10.58 0.45
CA GLU A 126 -0.55 -9.68 0.85
C GLU A 126 -0.05 -9.98 2.28
N PRO A 127 -0.92 -10.02 3.33
CA PRO A 127 -0.50 -10.44 4.67
C PRO A 127 -0.12 -11.93 4.71
N ALA A 128 -0.80 -12.79 3.95
CA ALA A 128 -0.48 -14.23 3.92
C ALA A 128 0.97 -14.48 3.48
N SER A 129 1.48 -13.70 2.53
CA SER A 129 2.89 -13.79 2.10
C SER A 129 3.87 -13.42 3.22
N VAL A 130 3.57 -12.38 4.00
CA VAL A 130 4.38 -11.94 5.15
C VAL A 130 4.38 -13.04 6.23
N GLU A 131 3.20 -13.58 6.53
CA GLU A 131 3.00 -14.64 7.52
C GLU A 131 3.79 -15.91 7.16
N GLN A 132 3.76 -16.32 5.89
CA GLN A 132 4.51 -17.48 5.40
C GLN A 132 6.04 -17.27 5.49
N GLN A 133 6.50 -16.04 5.34
CA GLN A 133 7.92 -15.70 5.25
C GLN A 133 8.54 -15.28 6.59
N ARG A 134 7.73 -15.10 7.64
CA ARG A 134 8.12 -14.47 8.91
C ARG A 134 9.35 -15.05 9.61
N HIS A 135 9.67 -16.33 9.37
CA HIS A 135 10.82 -17.01 9.99
C HIS A 135 12.10 -16.98 9.13
N LEU A 136 12.01 -16.61 7.85
CA LEU A 136 13.12 -16.73 6.90
C LEU A 136 14.33 -15.87 7.24
N GLY A 137 14.13 -14.77 7.98
CA GLY A 137 15.23 -13.91 8.45
C GLY A 137 16.23 -14.63 9.36
N LYS A 138 15.82 -15.70 10.07
CA LYS A 138 16.69 -16.46 10.98
C LYS A 138 17.76 -17.27 10.26
N THR A 139 17.55 -17.59 8.99
CA THR A 139 18.42 -18.44 8.17
C THR A 139 18.76 -17.78 6.84
N ALA A 140 18.68 -16.45 6.77
CA ALA A 140 19.03 -15.72 5.57
C ALA A 140 20.51 -15.96 5.21
N PRO A 141 20.84 -16.27 3.94
CA PRO A 141 22.20 -16.65 3.55
C PRO A 141 23.18 -15.47 3.52
N SER A 142 22.68 -14.23 3.58
CA SER A 142 23.48 -13.02 3.77
C SER A 142 22.63 -11.87 4.31
N LEU A 143 23.28 -10.78 4.74
CA LEU A 143 22.58 -9.55 5.10
C LEU A 143 21.87 -8.90 3.90
N TYR A 144 22.39 -9.09 2.69
CA TYR A 144 21.78 -8.59 1.46
C TYR A 144 20.44 -9.29 1.21
N ASP A 145 20.42 -10.63 1.31
CA ASP A 145 19.21 -11.44 1.14
C ASP A 145 18.19 -11.15 2.24
N MET A 146 18.65 -11.01 3.49
CA MET A 146 17.80 -10.65 4.62
C MET A 146 17.15 -9.28 4.42
N ARG A 147 17.93 -8.30 3.95
CA ARG A 147 17.41 -6.96 3.64
C ARG A 147 16.38 -7.01 2.50
N ASN A 148 16.62 -7.81 1.46
CA ASN A 148 15.67 -7.96 0.35
C ASN A 148 14.37 -8.65 0.80
N LEU A 149 14.47 -9.68 1.64
CA LEU A 149 13.31 -10.30 2.28
C LEU A 149 12.48 -9.24 3.03
N PHE A 150 13.12 -8.43 3.88
CA PHE A 150 12.42 -7.39 4.63
C PHE A 150 11.85 -6.29 3.74
N GLN A 151 12.51 -5.96 2.62
CA GLN A 151 11.96 -5.07 1.61
C GLN A 151 10.66 -5.62 1.01
N VAL A 152 10.64 -6.92 0.66
CA VAL A 152 9.42 -7.59 0.20
C VAL A 152 8.36 -7.51 1.27
N ASN A 153 8.65 -7.88 2.52
CA ASN A 153 7.64 -7.90 3.59
C ASN A 153 6.97 -6.53 3.81
N VAL A 154 7.73 -5.43 3.84
CA VAL A 154 7.13 -4.09 4.01
C VAL A 154 6.37 -3.63 2.77
N GLU A 155 6.76 -4.08 1.57
CA GLU A 155 6.05 -3.79 0.32
C GLU A 155 4.72 -4.54 0.23
N GLU A 156 4.68 -5.82 0.62
CA GLU A 156 3.43 -6.58 0.73
C GLU A 156 2.52 -6.02 1.82
N GLY A 157 3.09 -5.59 2.95
CA GLY A 157 2.34 -4.80 3.95
C GLY A 157 1.71 -3.54 3.34
N ARG A 158 2.43 -2.82 2.46
CA ARG A 158 1.88 -1.66 1.74
C ARG A 158 0.81 -2.05 0.73
N HIS A 159 0.87 -3.23 0.10
CA HIS A 159 -0.17 -3.72 -0.79
C HIS A 159 -1.48 -3.97 -0.04
N LEU A 160 -1.42 -4.51 1.19
CA LEU A 160 -2.59 -4.61 2.05
C LEU A 160 -3.21 -3.22 2.32
N TRP A 161 -2.38 -2.22 2.66
CA TRP A 161 -2.84 -0.83 2.83
C TRP A 161 -3.55 -0.28 1.58
N ALA A 162 -3.05 -0.60 0.39
CA ALA A 162 -3.68 -0.18 -0.86
C ALA A 162 -5.09 -0.77 -1.04
N MET A 163 -5.27 -2.06 -0.73
CA MET A 163 -6.59 -2.71 -0.82
C MET A 163 -7.54 -2.20 0.28
N VAL A 164 -7.05 -2.01 1.50
CA VAL A 164 -7.84 -1.47 2.62
C VAL A 164 -8.32 -0.05 2.31
N TYR A 165 -7.47 0.80 1.71
CA TYR A 165 -7.89 2.12 1.25
C TYR A 165 -9.09 2.04 0.29
N LEU A 166 -9.03 1.17 -0.72
CA LEU A 166 -10.13 1.00 -1.67
C LEU A 166 -11.42 0.53 -0.97
N LEU A 167 -11.30 -0.36 0.01
CA LEU A 167 -12.44 -0.86 0.80
C LEU A 167 -13.06 0.20 1.73
N GLN A 168 -12.27 1.15 2.22
CA GLN A 168 -12.76 2.26 3.05
C GLN A 168 -13.35 3.39 2.20
N LYS A 169 -12.80 3.60 1.00
CA LYS A 169 -13.17 4.72 0.13
C LYS A 169 -14.47 4.49 -0.65
N TYR A 170 -14.78 3.24 -1.06
CA TYR A 170 -15.84 2.92 -2.05
C TYR A 170 -16.82 1.82 -1.60
#